data_AF-A0A848MYI0-F1
#
_entry.id   AF-A0A848MYI0-F1
#
_cell.length_a   1.000
_cell.length_b   1.000
_cell.length_c   1.000
_cell.angle_alpha   90.00
_cell.angle_beta   90.00
_cell.angle_gamma   90.00
#
_symmetry.space_group_name_H-M   'P 1'
#
loop_
_entity.id
_entity.type
_entity.pdbx_description
1 polymer ?
#
loop_
_entity_poly.entity_id
_entity_poly.type
_entity_poly.pdbx_seq_one_letter_code
_entity_poly.pdbx_strand_id
1 'polypeptide(L)'
;MNETLEEVKRSLEVDNEELDNQLADFIKRISNQLCVRLGFLESVPVSLNYIVVECTIKRFNRKGNEGMSSYGQEGESISYGKLLDEFEDDITAYKEKRRENSIPRRGVARFL
;
A
#
# COMPACT_ATOMS: atom_id res chain seq x y z
N MET A 1 -9.34 5.25 7.95
CA MET A 1 -9.77 4.76 6.61
C MET A 1 -10.22 5.91 5.70
N ASN A 2 -10.87 6.96 6.22
CA ASN A 2 -11.26 8.11 5.37
C ASN A 2 -10.09 9.04 4.99
N GLU A 3 -9.05 9.17 5.82
CA GLU A 3 -7.93 10.08 5.51
C GLU A 3 -7.19 9.69 4.23
N THR A 4 -6.92 8.39 4.05
CA THR A 4 -6.30 7.83 2.84
C THR A 4 -7.16 8.03 1.60
N LEU A 5 -8.48 7.90 1.73
CA LEU A 5 -9.42 8.11 0.62
C LEU A 5 -9.46 9.58 0.20
N GLU A 6 -9.56 10.50 1.15
CA GLU A 6 -9.57 11.94 0.91
C GLU A 6 -8.25 12.42 0.27
N GLU A 7 -7.11 11.87 0.69
CA GLU A 7 -5.81 12.17 0.09
C GLU A 7 -5.72 11.70 -1.38
N VAL A 8 -6.24 10.50 -1.67
CA VAL A 8 -6.31 9.98 -3.03
C VAL A 8 -7.23 10.83 -3.90
N LYS A 9 -8.41 11.22 -3.40
CA LYS A 9 -9.35 12.09 -4.13
C LYS A 9 -8.75 13.45 -4.46
N ARG A 10 -8.09 14.08 -3.49
CA ARG A 10 -7.36 15.35 -3.71
C ARG A 10 -6.27 15.21 -4.77
N SER A 11 -5.53 14.11 -4.76
CA SER A 11 -4.42 13.88 -5.70
C SER A 11 -4.89 13.58 -7.12
N LEU A 12 -6.06 12.96 -7.26
CA LEU A 12 -6.67 12.63 -8.55
C LEU A 12 -7.54 13.75 -9.12
N GLU A 13 -7.79 14.81 -8.35
CA GLU A 13 -8.71 15.91 -8.69
C GLU A 13 -10.12 15.39 -9.06
N VAL A 14 -10.56 14.30 -8.41
CA VAL A 14 -11.87 13.68 -8.63
C VAL A 14 -12.82 13.96 -7.47
N ASP A 15 -13.99 14.49 -7.80
CA ASP A 15 -15.09 14.72 -6.87
C ASP A 15 -16.33 13.95 -7.34
N ASN A 16 -16.30 12.63 -7.18
CA ASN A 16 -17.40 11.76 -7.58
C ASN A 16 -17.63 10.67 -6.54
N GLU A 17 -18.78 10.74 -5.86
CA GLU A 17 -19.19 9.78 -4.83
C GLU A 17 -19.31 8.33 -5.34
N GLU A 18 -19.55 8.13 -6.63
CA GLU A 18 -19.60 6.78 -7.23
C GLU A 18 -18.20 6.15 -7.28
N LEU A 19 -17.16 6.97 -7.42
CA LEU A 19 -15.77 6.52 -7.43
C LEU A 19 -15.25 6.25 -6.02
N ASP A 20 -15.84 6.86 -4.99
CA ASP A 20 -15.40 6.67 -3.59
C ASP A 20 -15.46 5.20 -3.17
N ASN A 21 -16.52 4.48 -3.55
CA ASN A 21 -16.63 3.05 -3.29
C ASN A 21 -15.52 2.25 -3.99
N GLN A 22 -15.20 2.60 -5.24
CA GLN A 22 -14.14 1.92 -6.00
C GLN A 22 -12.75 2.19 -5.40
N LEU A 23 -12.49 3.45 -5.03
CA LEU A 23 -11.25 3.86 -4.38
C LEU A 23 -11.11 3.17 -3.01
N ALA A 24 -12.18 3.11 -2.23
CA ALA A 24 -12.20 2.39 -0.95
C ALA A 24 -11.88 0.90 -1.13
N ASP A 25 -12.43 0.25 -2.17
CA ASP A 25 -12.12 -1.14 -2.51
C ASP A 25 -10.63 -1.34 -2.87
N PHE A 26 -10.06 -0.42 -3.65
CA PHE A 26 -8.64 -0.47 -3.99
C PHE A 26 -7.74 -0.28 -2.76
N ILE A 27 -8.02 0.73 -1.95
CA ILE A 27 -7.30 1.00 -0.69
C ILE A 27 -7.35 -0.24 0.21
N LYS A 28 -8.52 -0.87 0.37
CA LYS A 28 -8.69 -2.07 1.20
C LYS A 28 -7.86 -3.25 0.67
N ARG A 29 -7.89 -3.49 -0.64
CA ARG A 29 -7.14 -4.59 -1.27
C ARG A 29 -5.63 -4.38 -1.15
N ILE A 30 -5.14 -3.18 -1.45
CA ILE A 30 -3.71 -2.84 -1.35
C ILE A 30 -3.25 -2.92 0.11
N SER A 31 -4.06 -2.40 1.05
CA SER A 31 -3.77 -2.47 2.48
C SER A 31 -3.65 -3.90 2.98
N ASN A 32 -4.61 -4.76 2.64
CA ASN A 32 -4.56 -6.18 3.02
C ASN A 32 -3.31 -6.87 2.48
N GLN A 33 -2.92 -6.55 1.24
CA GLN A 33 -1.77 -7.17 0.61
C GLN A 33 -0.44 -6.68 1.21
N LEU A 34 -0.36 -5.39 1.53
CA LEU A 34 0.76 -4.81 2.27
C LEU A 34 0.87 -5.43 3.66
N CYS A 35 -0.25 -5.62 4.36
CA CYS A 35 -0.30 -6.34 5.64
C CYS A 35 0.24 -7.77 5.52
N VAL A 36 -0.16 -8.52 4.49
CA VAL A 36 0.36 -9.87 4.22
C VAL A 36 1.87 -9.81 3.98
N ARG A 37 2.35 -8.89 3.13
CA ARG A 37 3.78 -8.70 2.85
C ARG A 37 4.56 -8.35 4.12
N LEU A 38 4.00 -7.57 5.04
CA LEU A 38 4.60 -7.19 6.32
C LEU A 38 4.57 -8.28 7.41
N GLY A 39 4.08 -9.48 7.07
CA GLY A 39 3.99 -10.62 7.99
C GLY A 39 2.64 -10.73 8.67
N PHE A 40 1.56 -10.63 7.89
CA PHE A 40 0.16 -10.77 8.34
C PHE A 40 -0.19 -9.79 9.48
N LEU A 41 0.16 -8.51 9.31
CA LEU A 41 -0.28 -7.45 10.20
C LEU A 41 -1.81 -7.29 10.15
N GLU A 42 -2.41 -6.84 11.25
CA GLU A 42 -3.85 -6.54 11.32
C GLU A 42 -4.21 -5.25 10.54
N SER A 43 -3.29 -4.28 10.54
CA SER A 43 -3.47 -3.01 9.84
C SER A 43 -2.14 -2.47 9.29
N VAL A 44 -2.25 -1.63 8.26
CA VAL A 44 -1.10 -0.95 7.65
C VAL A 44 -0.57 0.09 8.62
N PRO A 45 0.73 0.08 8.95
CA PRO A 45 1.33 1.09 9.81
C PRO A 45 1.32 2.46 9.12
N VAL A 46 1.11 3.52 9.90
CA VAL A 46 1.01 4.91 9.39
C VAL A 46 2.22 5.30 8.54
N SER A 47 3.42 4.84 8.93
CA SER A 47 4.66 5.09 8.18
C SER A 47 4.68 4.53 6.77
N LEU A 48 3.84 3.53 6.45
CA LEU A 48 3.73 2.91 5.13
C LEU A 48 2.40 3.25 4.45
N ASN A 49 1.59 4.15 5.02
CA ASN A 49 0.29 4.52 4.44
C ASN A 49 0.43 5.19 3.07
N TYR A 50 1.52 5.92 2.82
CA TYR A 50 1.81 6.55 1.53
C TYR A 50 1.90 5.52 0.39
N ILE A 51 2.39 4.31 0.66
CA ILE A 51 2.43 3.21 -0.33
C ILE A 51 1.02 2.88 -0.82
N VAL A 52 0.06 2.83 0.11
CA VAL A 52 -1.34 2.54 -0.22
C VAL A 52 -1.93 3.63 -1.11
N VAL A 53 -1.63 4.89 -0.81
CA VAL A 53 -2.08 6.06 -1.59
C VAL A 53 -1.52 6.01 -3.00
N GLU A 54 -0.20 5.88 -3.16
CA GLU A 54 0.49 5.86 -4.45
C GLU A 54 0.03 4.69 -5.32
N CYS A 55 -0.05 3.47 -4.76
CA CYS A 55 -0.57 2.32 -5.49
C CYS A 55 -2.03 2.49 -5.91
N THR A 56 -2.85 3.14 -5.07
CA THR A 56 -4.27 3.41 -5.40
C THR A 56 -4.39 4.39 -6.56
N ILE A 57 -3.64 5.49 -6.53
CA ILE A 57 -3.60 6.50 -7.59
C ILE A 57 -3.15 5.87 -8.91
N LYS A 58 -2.03 5.14 -8.91
CA LYS A 58 -1.51 4.45 -10.11
C LYS A 58 -2.53 3.50 -10.71
N ARG A 59 -3.22 2.72 -9.87
CA ARG A 59 -4.25 1.78 -10.30
C ARG A 59 -5.46 2.49 -10.90
N PHE A 60 -5.91 3.57 -10.27
CA PHE A 60 -7.02 4.37 -10.77
C PHE A 60 -6.68 5.00 -12.13
N ASN A 61 -5.51 5.62 -12.24
CA ASN A 61 -5.02 6.23 -13.49
C ASN A 61 -4.88 5.19 -14.61
N ARG A 62 -4.37 3.99 -14.31
CA ARG A 62 -4.31 2.89 -15.29
C ARG A 62 -5.71 2.47 -15.75
N LYS A 63 -6.65 2.28 -14.81
CA LYS A 63 -8.03 1.90 -15.12
C LYS A 63 -8.78 2.96 -15.94
N GLY A 64 -8.52 4.25 -15.66
CA GLY A 64 -9.06 5.36 -16.46
C GLY A 64 -8.51 5.38 -17.88
N ASN A 65 -7.22 5.06 -18.05
CA ASN A 65 -6.57 5.06 -19.36
C ASN A 65 -6.92 3.84 -20.23
N GLU A 66 -7.29 2.71 -19.61
CA GLU A 66 -7.81 1.51 -20.28
C GLU A 66 -9.14 1.79 -21.04
N GLY A 67 -9.91 2.80 -20.63
CA GLY A 67 -11.13 3.23 -21.33
C GLY A 67 -10.88 4.07 -22.58
N MET A 68 -9.72 4.73 -22.68
CA MET A 68 -9.37 5.66 -23.77
C MET A 68 -8.57 4.97 -24.89
N SER A 69 -7.79 3.95 -24.53
CA SER A 69 -7.17 3.01 -25.48
C SER A 69 -7.99 1.73 -25.61
N SER A 70 -9.17 1.81 -26.23
CA SER A 70 -9.87 0.61 -26.72
C SER A 70 -9.10 -0.02 -27.88
N TYR A 71 -7.92 -0.61 -27.64
CA TYR A 71 -7.29 -1.60 -28.50
C TYR A 71 -6.05 -2.18 -27.79
N GLY A 72 -6.03 -3.49 -27.60
CA GLY A 72 -4.80 -4.22 -27.26
C GLY A 72 -4.89 -5.04 -25.97
N GLN A 73 -5.58 -6.18 -26.10
CA GLN A 73 -5.13 -7.48 -25.60
C GLN A 73 -4.87 -7.67 -24.10
N GLU A 74 -5.52 -8.74 -23.63
CA GLU A 74 -5.10 -9.55 -22.50
C GLU A 74 -5.38 -8.90 -21.16
N GLY A 75 -6.41 -9.42 -20.49
CA GLY A 75 -6.50 -9.41 -19.04
C GLY A 75 -5.30 -10.14 -18.47
N GLU A 76 -4.12 -9.53 -18.55
CA GLU A 76 -3.00 -9.84 -17.69
C GLU A 76 -3.60 -9.62 -16.31
N SER A 77 -3.86 -10.72 -15.62
CA SER A 77 -4.20 -10.71 -14.21
C SER A 77 -3.10 -9.88 -13.57
N ILE A 78 -3.34 -8.57 -13.40
CA ILE A 78 -2.35 -7.62 -12.91
C ILE A 78 -2.02 -8.20 -11.56
N SER A 79 -0.91 -8.93 -11.52
CA SER A 79 -0.51 -9.64 -10.32
C SER A 79 -0.29 -8.52 -9.35
N TYR A 80 -1.22 -8.37 -8.42
CA TYR A 80 -1.29 -7.23 -7.52
C TYR A 80 0.05 -7.06 -6.77
N GLY A 81 0.89 -8.10 -6.76
CA GLY A 81 2.28 -8.07 -6.33
C GLY A 81 3.17 -7.03 -7.02
N LYS A 82 3.01 -6.78 -8.34
CA LYS A 82 3.87 -5.84 -9.10
C LYS A 82 3.76 -4.38 -8.63
N LEU A 83 2.63 -3.97 -8.04
CA LEU A 83 2.44 -2.59 -7.56
C LEU A 83 3.25 -2.32 -6.28
N LEU A 84 3.47 -3.35 -5.46
CA LEU A 84 4.19 -3.24 -4.20
C LEU A 84 5.69 -3.51 -4.35
N ASP A 85 6.12 -4.04 -5.49
CA ASP A 85 7.52 -4.37 -5.80
C ASP A 85 8.41 -3.12 -5.72
N GLU A 86 7.93 -1.96 -6.18
CA GLU A 86 8.69 -0.71 -6.12
C GLU A 86 8.96 -0.23 -4.67
N PHE A 87 8.20 -0.75 -3.71
CA PHE A 87 8.32 -0.43 -2.29
C PHE A 87 8.91 -1.60 -1.48
N GLU A 88 9.51 -2.61 -2.12
CA GLU A 88 10.10 -3.74 -1.40
C GLU A 88 11.22 -3.31 -0.45
N ASP A 89 12.00 -2.28 -0.79
CA ASP A 89 13.04 -1.72 0.05
C ASP A 89 12.45 -1.14 1.36
N ASP A 90 11.40 -0.32 1.24
CA ASP A 90 10.69 0.28 2.40
C ASP A 90 10.04 -0.79 3.28
N ILE A 91 9.39 -1.79 2.66
CA ILE A 91 8.77 -2.93 3.36
C ILE A 91 9.84 -3.71 4.12
N THR A 92 11.01 -3.91 3.53
CA THR A 92 12.13 -4.63 4.14
C THR A 92 12.71 -3.83 5.30
N ALA A 93 13.00 -2.54 5.09
CA ALA A 93 13.50 -1.65 6.12
C ALA A 93 12.55 -1.59 7.34
N TYR A 94 11.23 -1.56 7.09
CA TYR A 94 10.24 -1.62 8.16
C TYR A 94 10.30 -2.93 8.96
N LYS A 95 10.41 -4.08 8.28
CA LYS A 95 10.56 -5.39 8.95
C LYS A 95 11.83 -5.46 9.79
N GLU A 96 12.95 -4.97 9.27
CA GLU A 96 14.22 -4.94 9.97
C GLU A 96 14.15 -4.07 11.23
N LYS A 97 13.58 -2.86 11.12
CA LYS A 97 13.36 -1.97 12.27
C LYS A 97 12.46 -2.60 13.33
N ARG A 98 11.42 -3.34 12.91
CA ARG A 98 10.54 -4.06 13.84
C ARG A 98 11.27 -5.21 14.54
N ARG A 99 12.16 -5.90 13.82
CA ARG A 99 13.01 -6.97 14.37
C ARG A 99 14.03 -6.42 15.36
N GLU A 100 14.70 -5.32 15.04
CA GLU A 100 15.68 -4.66 15.91
C GLU A 100 15.05 -4.21 17.23
N ASN A 101 13.84 -3.63 17.19
CA ASN A 101 13.10 -3.25 18.40
C ASN A 101 12.68 -4.45 19.26
N SER A 102 12.62 -5.66 18.69
CA SER A 102 12.26 -6.88 19.41
C SER A 102 13.46 -7.58 20.05
N ILE A 103 14.70 -7.11 19.78
CA ILE A 103 15.89 -7.59 20.49
C ILE A 103 15.96 -6.79 21.81
N PRO A 104 15.64 -7.38 22.98
CA PRO A 104 15.92 -6.71 24.23
C PRO A 104 17.42 -6.44 24.26
N ARG A 105 17.82 -5.17 24.40
CA ARG A 105 19.22 -4.82 24.69
C ARG A 105 19.59 -5.55 25.97
N ARG A 106 20.23 -6.71 25.82
CA ARG A 106 20.59 -7.60 26.91
C ARG A 106 21.52 -6.79 27.80
N GLY A 107 20.98 -6.32 28.92
CA GLY A 107 21.70 -5.47 29.85
C GLY A 107 23.03 -6.13 30.16
N VAL A 108 24.12 -5.40 29.92
CA VAL A 108 25.46 -5.83 30.32
C VAL A 108 25.42 -5.92 31.84
N ALA A 109 25.18 -7.11 32.38
CA ALA A 109 25.28 -7.38 33.80
C ALA A 109 26.77 -7.27 34.17
N ARG A 110 27.15 -6.11 34.71
CA ARG A 110 28.46 -5.87 35.30
C ARG A 110 28.45 -6.53 36.67
N PHE A 111 29.10 -7.68 36.79
CA PHE A 111 29.37 -8.29 38.09
C PHE A 111 30.59 -7.59 38.71
N LEU A 112 30.46 -7.22 40.00
CA LEU A 112 31.47 -6.60 40.86
C LEU A 112 32.56 -7.59 41.27
#